data_AF-F3KK17-F1
#
_entry.id   AF-F3KK17-F1
#
_cell.length_a   1.000
_cell.length_b   1.000
_cell.length_c   1.000
_cell.angle_alpha   90.00
_cell.angle_beta   90.00
_cell.angle_gamma   90.00
#
_symmetry.space_group_name_H-M   'P 1'
#
loop_
_entity.id
_entity.type
_entity.pdbx_description
1 polymer ?
#
loop_
_entity_poly.entity_id
_entity_poly.type
_entity_poly.pdbx_seq_one_letter_code
_entity_poly.pdbx_strand_id
1 'polypeptide(L)'
;MKTTGEADLLARDIIELGRRLGIHVHCIVTFGEQPIGYTIGPALEAREALEVIMNQKIVPDLIDKVCNISGSMFELLGKKNGYALAKKILESGKAEQKMREIIKAQGGNPSVKPEDIKIGKYRLQVKSEKSGQVLWIENRIIVDIGRAAGAPKDKGAGIIFNKKIGDVVEKGEVLFTIYAEKQYKLDRVKSILSTQKSIGVGEKSDMLIHTVTESPTVERTFVIDR
;
A
#
# COMPACT_ATOMS: atom_id res chain seq x y z
N MET A 1 -5.42 13.42 -2.72
CA MET A 1 -4.75 14.72 -2.86
C MET A 1 -3.53 14.52 -3.72
N LYS A 2 -3.33 15.35 -4.74
CA LYS A 2 -2.15 15.26 -5.62
C LYS A 2 -1.04 16.20 -5.19
N THR A 3 -1.38 17.29 -4.50
CA THR A 3 -0.41 18.28 -4.00
C THR A 3 -0.57 18.50 -2.49
N THR A 4 0.49 19.01 -1.86
CA THR A 4 0.45 19.44 -0.45
C THR A 4 -0.52 20.59 -0.23
N GLY A 5 -0.57 21.55 -1.16
CA GLY A 5 -1.51 22.68 -1.07
C GLY A 5 -2.97 22.25 -1.05
N GLU A 6 -3.36 21.28 -1.90
CA GLU A 6 -4.71 20.74 -1.83
C GLU A 6 -4.95 20.00 -0.49
N ALA A 7 -3.95 19.27 0.02
CA ALA A 7 -4.06 18.55 1.29
C ALA A 7 -4.25 19.51 2.48
N ASP A 8 -3.54 20.64 2.47
CA ASP A 8 -3.64 21.68 3.50
C ASP A 8 -5.02 22.36 3.49
N LEU A 9 -5.59 22.60 2.29
CA LEU A 9 -6.95 23.12 2.16
C LEU A 9 -7.97 22.17 2.79
N LEU A 10 -7.91 20.88 2.42
CA LEU A 10 -8.80 19.87 3.00
C LEU A 10 -8.61 19.75 4.52
N ALA A 11 -7.36 19.80 5.01
CA ALA A 11 -7.09 19.76 6.44
C ALA A 11 -7.76 20.92 7.19
N ARG A 12 -7.70 22.14 6.64
CA ARG A 12 -8.37 23.33 7.21
C ARG A 12 -9.89 23.16 7.25
N ASP A 13 -10.48 22.62 6.19
CA ASP A 13 -11.93 22.38 6.13
C ASP A 13 -12.38 21.36 7.20
N ILE A 14 -11.62 20.27 7.39
CA ILE A 14 -11.93 19.25 8.40
C ILE A 14 -11.75 19.83 9.81
N ILE A 15 -10.72 20.64 10.04
CA ILE A 15 -10.49 21.31 11.34
C ILE A 15 -11.64 22.28 11.66
N GLU A 16 -12.07 23.08 10.69
CA GLU A 16 -13.18 24.01 10.85
C GLU A 16 -14.49 23.29 11.12
N LEU A 17 -14.75 22.17 10.42
CA LEU A 17 -15.91 21.32 10.69
C LEU A 17 -15.86 20.74 12.11
N GLY A 18 -14.71 20.21 12.53
CA GLY A 18 -14.51 19.71 13.88
C GLY A 18 -14.82 20.77 14.93
N ARG A 19 -14.30 21.98 14.74
CA ARG A 19 -14.56 23.14 15.61
C ARG A 19 -16.06 23.44 15.74
N ARG A 20 -16.81 23.40 14.62
CA ARG A 20 -18.27 23.61 14.62
C ARG A 20 -19.04 22.50 15.34
N LEU A 21 -18.51 21.29 15.34
CA LEU A 21 -19.08 20.12 16.04
C LEU A 21 -18.59 19.99 17.49
N GLY A 22 -17.74 20.89 17.98
CA GLY A 22 -17.15 20.79 19.31
C GLY A 22 -16.11 19.67 19.46
N ILE A 23 -15.54 19.20 18.35
CA ILE A 23 -14.53 18.14 18.30
C ILE A 23 -13.17 18.75 17.97
N HIS A 24 -12.19 18.52 18.84
CA HIS A 24 -10.81 18.93 18.55
C HIS A 24 -10.20 18.01 17.47
N VAL A 25 -9.93 18.58 16.30
CA VAL A 25 -9.36 17.85 15.16
C VAL A 25 -7.90 18.24 14.97
N HIS A 26 -7.07 17.26 14.70
CA HIS A 26 -5.68 17.44 14.30
C HIS A 26 -5.42 16.64 13.02
N CYS A 27 -4.91 17.30 11.98
CA CYS A 27 -4.66 16.70 10.68
C CYS A 27 -3.17 16.48 10.47
N ILE A 28 -2.80 15.30 9.97
CA ILE A 28 -1.41 14.91 9.67
C ILE A 28 -1.33 14.59 8.19
N VAL A 29 -0.56 15.37 7.44
CA VAL A 29 -0.32 15.14 6.01
C VAL A 29 0.86 14.20 5.86
N THR A 30 0.67 13.07 5.18
CA THR A 30 1.71 12.03 5.01
C THR A 30 1.97 11.74 3.53
N PHE A 31 3.18 11.29 3.21
CA PHE A 31 3.51 10.80 1.88
C PHE A 31 2.64 9.60 1.46
N GLY A 32 2.24 9.60 0.19
CA GLY A 32 1.38 8.57 -0.42
C GLY A 32 1.80 8.21 -1.84
N GLU A 33 3.08 8.44 -2.19
CA GLU A 33 3.63 8.21 -3.53
C GLU A 33 3.72 6.72 -3.90
N GLN A 34 3.85 5.85 -2.90
CA GLN A 34 3.87 4.39 -3.06
C GLN A 34 3.02 3.72 -1.97
N PRO A 35 2.73 2.42 -2.08
CA PRO A 35 2.01 1.70 -1.03
C PRO A 35 2.79 1.75 0.28
N ILE A 36 2.12 1.82 1.43
CA ILE A 36 2.79 1.73 2.72
C ILE A 36 3.09 0.26 3.03
N GLY A 37 4.28 -0.02 3.51
CA GLY A 37 4.74 -1.37 3.79
C GLY A 37 5.01 -2.17 2.51
N TYR A 38 4.99 -3.50 2.65
CA TYR A 38 5.28 -4.43 1.55
C TYR A 38 4.06 -5.26 1.15
N THR A 39 2.89 -5.01 1.73
CA THR A 39 1.71 -5.84 1.49
C THR A 39 0.48 -5.02 1.12
N ILE A 40 -0.33 -5.58 0.22
CA ILE A 40 -1.66 -5.08 -0.14
C ILE A 40 -2.61 -6.27 -0.15
N GLY A 41 -3.80 -6.09 0.41
CA GLY A 41 -4.85 -7.10 0.46
C GLY A 41 -5.09 -7.62 1.88
N PRO A 42 -6.33 -7.99 2.24
CA PRO A 42 -6.75 -8.09 3.64
C PRO A 42 -5.90 -9.03 4.51
N ALA A 43 -5.66 -10.26 4.03
CA ALA A 43 -4.86 -11.24 4.79
C ALA A 43 -3.38 -10.86 4.83
N LEU A 44 -2.84 -10.32 3.74
CA LEU A 44 -1.43 -9.96 3.63
C LEU A 44 -1.10 -8.76 4.52
N GLU A 45 -1.95 -7.72 4.51
CA GLU A 45 -1.82 -6.56 5.40
C GLU A 45 -1.99 -6.94 6.87
N ALA A 46 -2.96 -7.81 7.19
CA ALA A 46 -3.13 -8.30 8.55
C ALA A 46 -1.90 -9.07 9.06
N ARG A 47 -1.25 -9.86 8.18
CA ARG A 47 0.01 -10.54 8.51
C ARG A 47 1.13 -9.56 8.78
N GLU A 48 1.38 -8.62 7.87
CA GLU A 48 2.46 -7.63 8.02
C GLU A 48 2.26 -6.76 9.27
N ALA A 49 1.03 -6.32 9.54
CA ALA A 49 0.72 -5.56 10.74
C ALA A 49 0.98 -6.37 12.03
N LEU A 50 0.64 -7.66 12.03
CA LEU A 50 0.90 -8.55 13.15
C LEU A 50 2.41 -8.84 13.31
N GLU A 51 3.13 -9.09 12.22
CA GLU A 51 4.59 -9.28 12.22
C GLU A 51 5.30 -8.03 12.78
N VAL A 52 4.84 -6.83 12.42
CA VAL A 52 5.41 -5.55 12.91
C VAL A 52 5.08 -5.33 14.37
N ILE A 53 3.83 -5.51 14.80
CA ILE A 53 3.44 -5.26 16.20
C ILE A 53 4.10 -6.26 17.18
N MET A 54 4.41 -7.47 16.69
CA MET A 54 5.16 -8.51 17.42
C MET A 54 6.68 -8.32 17.36
N ASN A 55 7.18 -7.25 16.72
CA ASN A 55 8.61 -7.00 16.48
C ASN A 55 9.33 -8.12 15.71
N GLN A 56 8.62 -8.90 14.89
CA GLN A 56 9.17 -9.97 14.06
C GLN A 56 9.67 -9.47 12.70
N LYS A 57 9.14 -8.33 12.24
CA LYS A 57 9.50 -7.72 10.96
C LYS A 57 9.63 -6.21 11.12
N ILE A 58 10.69 -5.65 10.56
CA ILE A 58 10.91 -4.20 10.52
C ILE A 58 10.44 -3.70 9.15
N VAL A 59 9.41 -2.84 9.17
CA VAL A 59 8.86 -2.20 7.97
C VAL A 59 8.98 -0.68 8.16
N PRO A 60 10.06 -0.03 7.67
CA PRO A 60 10.44 1.32 8.10
C PRO A 60 9.37 2.39 7.85
N ASP A 61 8.76 2.41 6.67
CA ASP A 61 7.76 3.41 6.28
C ASP A 61 6.45 3.26 7.10
N LEU A 62 6.01 2.02 7.32
CA LEU A 62 4.87 1.72 8.18
C LEU A 62 5.16 2.14 9.63
N ILE A 63 6.30 1.72 10.19
CA ILE A 63 6.68 2.03 11.58
C ILE A 63 6.79 3.55 11.78
N ASP A 64 7.44 4.25 10.86
CA ASP A 64 7.59 5.69 10.95
C ASP A 64 6.22 6.40 10.91
N LYS A 65 5.36 6.01 9.97
CA LYS A 65 4.00 6.58 9.83
C LYS A 65 3.15 6.34 11.07
N VAL A 66 3.11 5.11 11.60
CA VAL A 66 2.28 4.81 12.79
C VAL A 66 2.81 5.48 14.05
N CYS A 67 4.14 5.61 14.19
CA CYS A 67 4.76 6.30 15.32
C CYS A 67 4.48 7.81 15.27
N ASN A 68 4.52 8.44 14.09
CA ASN A 68 4.15 9.85 13.94
C ASN A 68 2.67 10.08 14.27
N ILE A 69 1.75 9.27 13.71
CA ILE A 69 0.31 9.40 13.97
C ILE A 69 -0.02 9.20 15.46
N SER A 70 0.49 8.12 16.05
CA SER A 70 0.27 7.83 17.48
C SER A 70 0.95 8.87 18.37
N GLY A 71 2.11 9.36 17.96
CA GLY A 71 2.86 10.40 18.65
C GLY A 71 2.10 11.71 18.74
N SER A 72 1.52 12.17 17.63
CA SER A 72 0.66 13.35 17.62
C SER A 72 -0.56 13.16 18.54
N MET A 73 -1.16 11.97 18.59
CA MET A 73 -2.24 11.69 19.55
C MET A 73 -1.77 11.80 21.01
N PHE A 74 -0.58 11.31 21.34
CA PHE A 74 -0.03 11.46 22.69
C PHE A 74 0.25 12.92 23.05
N GLU A 75 0.70 13.73 22.09
CA GLU A 75 0.98 15.15 22.28
C GLU A 75 -0.30 15.96 22.49
N LEU A 76 -1.39 15.61 21.81
CA LEU A 76 -2.72 16.18 22.08
C LEU A 76 -3.20 15.90 23.52
N LEU A 77 -2.73 14.82 24.13
CA LEU A 77 -3.02 14.46 25.52
C LEU A 77 -1.96 15.00 26.51
N GLY A 78 -1.10 15.92 26.08
CA GLY A 78 -0.11 16.59 26.92
C GLY A 78 1.17 15.79 27.18
N LYS A 79 1.43 14.70 26.44
CA LYS A 79 2.71 13.98 26.51
C LYS A 79 3.76 14.71 25.67
N LYS A 80 5.03 14.60 26.07
CA LYS A 80 6.18 15.13 25.32
C LYS A 80 6.83 14.03 24.49
N ASN A 81 7.46 14.41 23.38
CA ASN A 81 8.19 13.50 22.48
C ASN A 81 7.31 12.33 22.02
N GLY A 82 6.15 12.63 21.46
CA GLY A 82 5.11 11.65 21.15
C GLY A 82 5.61 10.51 20.25
N TYR A 83 6.40 10.83 19.22
CA TYR A 83 7.01 9.83 18.34
C TYR A 83 7.87 8.82 19.11
N ALA A 84 8.79 9.30 19.94
CA ALA A 84 9.70 8.45 20.70
C ALA A 84 8.93 7.59 21.73
N LEU A 85 7.87 8.15 22.32
CA LEU A 85 6.97 7.42 23.20
C LEU A 85 6.23 6.29 22.46
N ALA A 86 5.67 6.59 21.28
CA ALA A 86 4.99 5.60 20.45
C ALA A 86 5.92 4.46 20.03
N LYS A 87 7.12 4.81 19.57
CA LYS A 87 8.15 3.83 19.19
C LYS A 87 8.54 2.93 20.37
N LYS A 88 8.77 3.52 21.55
CA LYS A 88 9.06 2.76 22.78
C LYS A 88 7.92 1.81 23.17
N ILE A 89 6.66 2.22 23.00
CA ILE A 89 5.49 1.37 23.28
C ILE A 89 5.45 0.17 22.33
N LEU A 90 5.71 0.38 21.04
CA LEU A 90 5.81 -0.67 20.02
C LEU A 90 6.93 -1.67 20.35
N GLU A 91 8.15 -1.17 20.57
CA GLU A 91 9.33 -1.99 20.86
C GLU A 91 9.21 -2.76 22.19
N SER A 92 8.50 -2.20 23.18
CA SER A 92 8.30 -2.86 24.47
C SER A 92 7.28 -4.00 24.46
N GLY A 93 6.57 -4.24 23.34
CA GLY A 93 5.52 -5.25 23.23
C GLY A 93 4.18 -4.85 23.89
N LYS A 94 4.08 -3.66 24.50
CA LYS A 94 2.83 -3.14 25.07
C LYS A 94 1.74 -2.94 23.99
N ALA A 95 2.15 -2.52 22.79
CA ALA A 95 1.24 -2.41 21.65
C ALA A 95 0.65 -3.78 21.29
N GLU A 96 1.49 -4.83 21.23
CA GLU A 96 1.03 -6.19 21.01
C GLU A 96 0.04 -6.63 22.09
N GLN A 97 0.40 -6.50 23.37
CA GLN A 97 -0.47 -6.89 24.50
C GLN A 97 -1.87 -6.26 24.36
N LYS A 98 -1.94 -4.96 24.05
CA LYS A 98 -3.22 -4.27 23.86
C LYS A 98 -3.97 -4.79 22.64
N MET A 99 -3.28 -5.06 21.53
CA MET A 99 -3.90 -5.66 20.34
C MET A 99 -4.47 -7.04 20.63
N ARG A 100 -3.80 -7.86 21.44
CA ARG A 100 -4.28 -9.18 21.87
C ARG A 100 -5.57 -9.08 22.68
N GLU A 101 -5.68 -8.10 23.56
CA GLU A 101 -6.93 -7.79 24.27
C GLU A 101 -8.05 -7.38 23.30
N ILE A 102 -7.76 -6.54 22.31
CA ILE A 102 -8.72 -6.11 21.27
C ILE A 102 -9.22 -7.32 20.46
N ILE A 103 -8.31 -8.19 20.01
CA ILE A 103 -8.65 -9.41 19.27
C ILE A 103 -9.60 -10.28 20.10
N LYS A 104 -9.28 -10.51 21.38
CA LYS A 104 -10.13 -11.29 22.29
C LYS A 104 -11.50 -10.66 22.47
N ALA A 105 -11.56 -9.34 22.67
CA ALA A 105 -12.81 -8.60 22.86
C ALA A 105 -13.74 -8.67 21.63
N GLN A 106 -13.16 -8.78 20.43
CA GLN A 106 -13.90 -8.95 19.18
C GLN A 106 -14.24 -10.43 18.86
N GLY A 107 -13.93 -11.37 19.76
CA GLY A 107 -14.21 -12.81 19.58
C GLY A 107 -13.18 -13.56 18.73
N GLY A 108 -12.03 -12.96 18.43
CA GLY A 108 -10.91 -13.62 17.75
C GLY A 108 -10.03 -14.43 18.70
N ASN A 109 -9.11 -15.23 18.13
CA ASN A 109 -8.10 -15.94 18.91
C ASN A 109 -6.95 -15.00 19.28
N PRO A 110 -6.76 -14.62 20.56
CA PRO A 110 -5.66 -13.74 20.95
C PRO A 110 -4.29 -14.37 20.65
N SER A 111 -4.16 -15.70 20.63
CA SER A 111 -2.89 -16.38 20.35
C SER A 111 -2.56 -16.55 18.87
N VAL A 112 -3.33 -15.92 17.97
CA VAL A 112 -3.12 -16.00 16.51
C VAL A 112 -1.69 -15.55 16.13
N LYS A 113 -1.04 -16.31 15.26
CA LYS A 113 0.26 -15.97 14.70
C LYS A 113 0.12 -15.51 13.25
N PRO A 114 1.09 -14.74 12.70
CA PRO A 114 1.04 -14.33 11.29
C PRO A 114 0.88 -15.51 10.32
N GLU A 115 1.53 -16.65 10.60
CA GLU A 115 1.46 -17.87 9.78
C GLU A 115 0.09 -18.56 9.80
N ASP A 116 -0.74 -18.31 10.82
CA ASP A 116 -2.11 -18.85 10.89
C ASP A 116 -3.06 -18.16 9.90
N ILE A 117 -2.70 -16.96 9.43
CA ILE A 117 -3.49 -16.17 8.50
C ILE A 117 -3.25 -16.71 7.08
N LYS A 118 -4.27 -17.41 6.55
CA LYS A 118 -4.21 -18.01 5.22
C LYS A 118 -4.16 -16.96 4.12
N ILE A 119 -3.27 -17.19 3.16
CA ILE A 119 -3.11 -16.38 1.95
C ILE A 119 -3.49 -17.19 0.71
N GLY A 120 -3.65 -16.51 -0.43
CA GLY A 120 -4.01 -17.13 -1.70
C GLY A 120 -2.98 -18.20 -2.10
N LYS A 121 -3.48 -19.33 -2.62
CA LYS A 121 -2.62 -20.46 -3.00
C LYS A 121 -1.96 -20.29 -4.37
N TYR A 122 -2.58 -19.50 -5.25
CA TYR A 122 -2.06 -19.23 -6.57
C TYR A 122 -1.26 -17.94 -6.55
N ARG A 123 -0.12 -17.92 -7.25
CA ARG A 123 0.76 -16.76 -7.30
C ARG A 123 1.24 -16.46 -8.70
N LEU A 124 1.43 -15.17 -9.00
CA LEU A 124 2.05 -14.67 -10.22
C LEU A 124 3.16 -13.69 -9.83
N GLN A 125 4.39 -13.98 -10.24
CA GLN A 125 5.53 -13.08 -10.02
C GLN A 125 5.64 -12.10 -11.18
N VAL A 126 5.76 -10.81 -10.85
CA VAL A 126 6.08 -9.77 -11.82
C VAL A 126 7.57 -9.47 -11.68
N LYS A 127 8.32 -9.66 -12.77
CA LYS A 127 9.78 -9.57 -12.81
C LYS A 127 10.20 -8.32 -13.59
N SER A 128 11.38 -7.78 -13.27
CA SER A 128 11.95 -6.65 -14.00
C SER A 128 12.40 -7.07 -15.40
N GLU A 129 12.08 -6.27 -16.41
CA GLU A 129 12.50 -6.52 -17.81
C GLU A 129 13.93 -6.04 -18.08
N LYS A 130 14.45 -5.13 -17.24
CA LYS A 130 15.81 -4.58 -17.33
C LYS A 130 16.40 -4.34 -15.94
N SER A 131 17.72 -4.18 -15.88
CA SER A 131 18.41 -3.75 -14.66
C SER A 131 18.28 -2.23 -14.47
N GLY A 132 18.33 -1.76 -13.23
CA GLY A 132 18.27 -0.34 -12.89
C GLY A 132 17.82 -0.10 -11.46
N GLN A 133 17.15 1.02 -11.22
CA GLN A 133 16.52 1.39 -9.96
C GLN A 133 15.01 1.51 -10.16
N VAL A 134 14.22 1.17 -9.14
CA VAL A 134 12.78 1.46 -9.15
C VAL A 134 12.57 2.97 -9.02
N LEU A 135 12.03 3.59 -10.07
CA LEU A 135 11.84 5.05 -10.16
C LEU A 135 10.47 5.48 -9.62
N TRP A 136 9.43 4.69 -9.89
CA TRP A 136 8.06 5.00 -9.48
C TRP A 136 7.22 3.73 -9.39
N ILE A 137 6.13 3.81 -8.60
CA ILE A 137 5.11 2.78 -8.48
C ILE A 137 3.75 3.44 -8.68
N GLU A 138 2.96 2.96 -9.64
CA GLU A 138 1.63 3.52 -9.91
C GLU A 138 0.57 2.85 -9.02
N ASN A 139 0.26 3.52 -7.90
CA ASN A 139 -0.68 3.04 -6.88
C ASN A 139 -2.04 2.64 -7.45
N ARG A 140 -2.57 3.37 -8.44
CA ARG A 140 -3.87 3.05 -9.04
C ARG A 140 -3.85 1.69 -9.73
N ILE A 141 -2.81 1.43 -10.54
CA ILE A 141 -2.65 0.15 -11.25
C ILE A 141 -2.45 -0.98 -10.24
N ILE A 142 -1.64 -0.76 -9.21
CA ILE A 142 -1.42 -1.73 -8.14
C ILE A 142 -2.74 -2.11 -7.44
N VAL A 143 -3.60 -1.14 -7.13
CA VAL A 143 -4.92 -1.40 -6.54
C VAL A 143 -5.80 -2.19 -7.51
N ASP A 144 -5.78 -1.86 -8.79
CA ASP A 144 -6.56 -2.57 -9.81
C ASP A 144 -6.08 -4.02 -10.00
N ILE A 145 -4.78 -4.26 -9.92
CA ILE A 145 -4.19 -5.61 -9.88
C ILE A 145 -4.69 -6.38 -8.66
N GLY A 146 -4.65 -5.79 -7.47
CA GLY A 146 -5.13 -6.43 -6.24
C GLY A 146 -6.62 -6.79 -6.33
N ARG A 147 -7.44 -5.89 -6.88
CA ARG A 147 -8.87 -6.14 -7.13
C ARG A 147 -9.10 -7.25 -8.15
N ALA A 148 -8.35 -7.26 -9.25
CA ALA A 148 -8.43 -8.30 -10.26
C ALA A 148 -8.03 -9.67 -9.70
N ALA A 149 -7.03 -9.72 -8.81
CA ALA A 149 -6.63 -10.93 -8.09
C ALA A 149 -7.70 -11.45 -7.11
N GLY A 150 -8.59 -10.57 -6.64
CA GLY A 150 -9.79 -10.91 -5.87
C GLY A 150 -10.01 -10.10 -4.60
N ALA A 151 -9.06 -9.25 -4.20
CA ALA A 151 -9.20 -8.42 -3.01
C ALA A 151 -10.32 -7.37 -3.19
N PRO A 152 -11.02 -6.97 -2.11
CA PRO A 152 -10.93 -7.49 -0.74
C PRO A 152 -11.85 -8.70 -0.48
N LYS A 153 -12.61 -9.18 -1.47
CA LYS A 153 -13.61 -10.24 -1.31
C LYS A 153 -12.96 -11.59 -0.99
N ASP A 154 -11.91 -11.93 -1.73
CA ASP A 154 -11.03 -13.05 -1.44
C ASP A 154 -9.94 -12.53 -0.48
N LYS A 155 -10.04 -12.84 0.80
CA LYS A 155 -9.16 -12.26 1.82
C LYS A 155 -7.69 -12.64 1.59
N GLY A 156 -7.44 -13.84 1.08
CA GLY A 156 -6.09 -14.31 0.77
C GLY A 156 -5.48 -13.67 -0.48
N ALA A 157 -6.27 -12.97 -1.30
CA ALA A 157 -5.77 -12.31 -2.51
C ALA A 157 -5.11 -10.96 -2.20
N GLY A 158 -4.10 -10.60 -2.99
CA GLY A 158 -3.38 -9.35 -2.82
C GLY A 158 -1.98 -9.35 -3.45
N ILE A 159 -1.10 -8.48 -2.96
CA ILE A 159 0.23 -8.25 -3.50
C ILE A 159 1.25 -8.21 -2.36
N ILE A 160 2.41 -8.84 -2.55
CA ILE A 160 3.60 -8.66 -1.72
C ILE A 160 4.70 -8.02 -2.57
N PHE A 161 5.24 -6.89 -2.13
CA PHE A 161 6.36 -6.21 -2.78
C PHE A 161 7.70 -6.81 -2.36
N ASN A 162 8.58 -6.98 -3.34
CA ASN A 162 9.98 -7.33 -3.14
C ASN A 162 10.89 -6.10 -3.33
N LYS A 163 10.43 -5.10 -4.08
CA LYS A 163 11.14 -3.85 -4.36
C LYS A 163 10.23 -2.64 -4.13
N LYS A 164 10.82 -1.56 -3.62
CA LYS A 164 10.23 -0.25 -3.35
C LYS A 164 10.94 0.81 -4.19
N ILE A 165 10.35 2.01 -4.26
CA ILE A 165 11.00 3.15 -4.92
C ILE A 165 12.39 3.36 -4.31
N GLY A 166 13.40 3.48 -5.16
CA GLY A 166 14.80 3.63 -4.77
C GLY A 166 15.59 2.31 -4.70
N ASP A 167 14.94 1.15 -4.74
CA ASP A 167 15.66 -0.12 -4.72
C ASP A 167 16.33 -0.40 -6.07
N VAL A 168 17.56 -0.91 -6.03
CA VAL A 168 18.26 -1.46 -7.20
C VAL A 168 17.68 -2.82 -7.54
N VAL A 169 17.52 -3.08 -8.83
CA VAL A 169 16.94 -4.31 -9.37
C VAL A 169 17.72 -4.81 -10.58
N GLU A 170 17.89 -6.13 -10.68
CA GLU A 170 18.48 -6.78 -11.86
C GLU A 170 17.40 -7.26 -12.84
N LYS A 171 17.77 -7.39 -14.12
CA LYS A 171 16.90 -8.03 -15.11
C LYS A 171 16.49 -9.43 -14.66
N GLY A 172 15.19 -9.70 -14.64
CA GLY A 172 14.60 -10.97 -14.22
C GLY A 172 14.34 -11.09 -12.71
N GLU A 173 14.78 -10.12 -11.90
CA GLU A 173 14.49 -10.10 -10.47
C GLU A 173 13.02 -9.77 -10.21
N VAL A 174 12.44 -10.35 -9.14
CA VAL A 174 11.02 -10.16 -8.80
C VAL A 174 10.82 -8.78 -8.20
N LEU A 175 9.89 -8.01 -8.78
CA LEU A 175 9.47 -6.70 -8.26
C LEU A 175 8.38 -6.86 -7.19
N PHE A 176 7.39 -7.69 -7.48
CA PHE A 176 6.31 -8.04 -6.56
C PHE A 176 5.65 -9.36 -6.97
N THR A 177 4.97 -9.98 -6.01
CA THR A 177 4.24 -11.23 -6.19
C THR A 177 2.77 -11.00 -5.89
N ILE A 178 1.91 -11.42 -6.82
CA ILE A 178 0.46 -11.30 -6.74
C ILE A 178 -0.09 -12.64 -6.28
N TYR A 179 -0.99 -12.64 -5.30
CA TYR A 179 -1.63 -13.82 -4.73
C TYR A 179 -3.13 -13.82 -5.05
N ALA A 180 -3.69 -15.00 -5.34
CA ALA A 180 -5.11 -15.21 -5.58
C ALA A 180 -5.60 -16.54 -4.99
N GLU A 181 -6.86 -16.60 -4.61
CA GLU A 181 -7.49 -17.85 -4.14
C GLU A 181 -7.93 -18.76 -5.31
N LYS A 182 -8.18 -18.17 -6.49
CA LYS A 182 -8.62 -18.86 -7.71
C LYS A 182 -7.71 -18.55 -8.89
N GLN A 183 -7.26 -19.58 -9.61
CA GLN A 183 -6.28 -19.46 -10.70
C GLN A 183 -6.74 -18.51 -11.82
N TYR A 184 -7.99 -18.61 -12.26
CA TYR A 184 -8.50 -17.80 -13.38
C TYR A 184 -8.49 -16.28 -13.12
N LYS A 185 -8.41 -15.85 -11.84
CA LYS A 185 -8.29 -14.44 -11.50
C LYS A 185 -6.91 -13.87 -11.87
N LEU A 186 -5.88 -14.72 -11.88
CA LEU A 186 -4.55 -14.32 -12.35
C LEU A 186 -4.53 -14.06 -13.85
N ASP A 187 -5.44 -14.63 -14.64
CA ASP A 187 -5.51 -14.35 -16.07
C ASP A 187 -6.00 -12.93 -16.35
N ARG A 188 -6.95 -12.42 -15.55
CA ARG A 188 -7.38 -11.00 -15.60
C ARG A 188 -6.22 -10.05 -15.25
N VAL A 189 -5.43 -10.44 -14.27
CA VAL A 189 -4.23 -9.69 -13.88
C VAL A 189 -3.22 -9.60 -15.02
N LYS A 190 -2.99 -10.69 -15.76
CA LYS A 190 -2.09 -10.68 -16.93
C LYS A 190 -2.55 -9.68 -18.00
N SER A 191 -3.86 -9.55 -18.24
CA SER A 191 -4.41 -8.57 -19.19
C SER A 191 -4.14 -7.12 -18.78
N ILE A 192 -4.15 -6.82 -17.47
CA ILE A 192 -3.79 -5.48 -16.96
C ILE A 192 -2.29 -5.24 -17.18
N LEU A 193 -1.45 -6.20 -16.79
CA LEU A 193 0.01 -6.10 -16.92
C LEU A 193 0.47 -6.00 -18.39
N SER A 194 -0.27 -6.55 -19.34
CA SER A 194 0.07 -6.43 -20.78
C SER A 194 -0.23 -5.06 -21.37
N THR A 195 -1.08 -4.25 -20.72
CA THR A 195 -1.54 -2.96 -21.25
C THR A 195 -1.01 -1.77 -20.46
N GLN A 196 -0.65 -1.98 -19.19
CA GLN A 196 -0.27 -0.91 -18.27
C GLN A 196 0.96 -1.29 -17.47
N LYS A 197 1.90 -0.35 -17.34
CA LYS A 197 3.10 -0.52 -16.49
C LYS A 197 2.78 -0.11 -15.05
N SER A 198 2.93 -1.04 -14.11
CA SER A 198 2.70 -0.78 -12.69
C SER A 198 3.92 -0.21 -11.96
N ILE A 199 5.14 -0.54 -12.42
CA ILE A 199 6.40 -0.09 -11.84
C ILE A 199 7.35 0.33 -12.95
N GLY A 200 7.98 1.49 -12.78
CA GLY A 200 9.03 1.98 -13.66
C GLY A 200 10.40 1.60 -13.11
N VAL A 201 11.20 0.90 -13.92
CA VAL A 201 12.62 0.63 -13.64
C VAL A 201 13.45 1.40 -14.67
N GLY A 202 14.54 2.02 -14.23
CA GLY A 202 15.46 2.74 -15.11
C GLY A 202 16.68 3.25 -14.38
N GLU A 203 17.54 3.97 -15.09
CA GLU A 203 18.64 4.70 -14.48
C GLU A 203 18.14 6.05 -13.95
N LYS A 204 18.80 6.59 -12.92
CA LYS A 204 18.41 7.90 -12.36
C LYS A 204 18.61 9.06 -13.37
N SER A 205 19.50 8.86 -14.35
CA SER A 205 19.75 9.75 -15.48
C SER A 205 18.74 9.58 -16.64
N ASP A 206 17.88 8.56 -16.62
CA ASP A 206 16.89 8.34 -17.67
C ASP A 206 15.84 9.46 -17.62
N MET A 207 15.84 10.31 -18.65
CA MET A 207 14.83 11.38 -18.79
C MET A 207 13.59 10.96 -19.59
N LEU A 208 13.68 9.84 -20.34
CA LEU A 208 12.58 9.30 -21.13
C LEU A 208 11.78 8.29 -20.31
N ILE A 209 10.53 8.65 -19.97
CA ILE A 209 9.64 7.77 -19.18
C ILE A 209 8.98 6.70 -20.09
N HIS A 210 8.35 7.13 -21.17
CA HIS A 210 7.78 6.25 -22.20
C HIS A 210 7.46 7.05 -23.47
N THR A 211 7.38 6.35 -24.60
CA THR A 211 6.87 6.88 -25.86
C THR A 211 5.41 6.49 -26.00
N VAL A 212 4.51 7.45 -26.19
CA VAL A 212 3.13 7.18 -26.57
C VAL A 212 3.09 7.07 -28.08
N THR A 213 2.76 5.89 -28.61
CA THR A 213 2.52 5.71 -30.05
C THR A 213 1.10 6.12 -30.39
N GLU A 214 0.90 6.78 -31.53
CA GLU A 214 -0.44 7.06 -32.06
C GLU A 214 -1.26 5.77 -32.13
N SER A 215 -2.48 5.81 -31.60
CA SER A 215 -3.44 4.74 -31.83
C SER A 215 -3.91 4.83 -33.29
N PRO A 216 -3.98 3.72 -34.04
CA PRO A 216 -4.45 3.77 -35.42
C PRO A 216 -5.82 4.45 -35.45
N THR A 217 -5.94 5.49 -36.28
CA THR A 217 -7.19 6.21 -36.51
C THR A 217 -8.21 5.17 -36.96
N VAL A 218 -9.22 4.91 -36.13
CA VAL A 218 -10.37 4.13 -36.59
C VAL A 218 -11.03 5.01 -37.64
N GLU A 219 -10.78 4.72 -38.93
CA GLU A 219 -11.54 5.32 -40.03
C GLU A 219 -13.00 4.99 -39.80
N ARG A 220 -13.74 5.95 -39.24
CA ARG A 220 -15.20 5.87 -39.23
C ARG A 220 -15.61 5.96 -40.68
N THR A 221 -15.99 4.84 -41.26
CA THR A 221 -16.66 4.82 -42.55
C THR A 221 -17.93 5.64 -42.38
N PHE A 222 -17.92 6.87 -42.88
CA PHE A 222 -19.12 7.69 -42.96
C PHE A 222 -20.04 6.99 -43.97
N VAL A 223 -21.02 6.25 -43.47
CA VAL A 223 -22.13 5.76 -44.29
C VAL A 223 -22.94 7.00 -44.64
N ILE A 224 -22.77 7.48 -45.86
CA ILE A 224 -23.65 8.51 -46.42
C ILE A 224 -24.94 7.78 -46.77
N ASP A 225 -25.96 7.90 -45.90
CA ASP A 225 -27.32 7.51 -46.26
C ASP A 225 -27.76 8.34 -47.47
N ARG A 226 -28.15 7.65 -48.54
CA ARG A 226 -28.70 8.22 -49.77
C ARG A 226 -30.19 8.41 -49.68
#